data_AF-A0A960JRX0-F1
#
_entry.id   AF-A0A960JRX0-F1
#
_cell.length_a   1.000
_cell.length_b   1.000
_cell.length_c   1.000
_cell.angle_alpha   90.00
_cell.angle_beta   90.00
_cell.angle_gamma   90.00
#
_symmetry.space_group_name_H-M   'P 1'
#
loop_
_entity.id
_entity.type
_entity.pdbx_description
1 polymer ?
#
loop_
_entity_poly.entity_id
_entity_poly.type
_entity_poly.pdbx_seq_one_letter_code
_entity_poly.pdbx_strand_id
1 'polypeptide(L)'
;TGMLKRLLDATARHEQLRETTVLLKVHQSVYDQASADPSLSGSLIPNSVPTNRVLALTDVLVTDFSSIFFDFLASKRPIVFFAPDLDDYRDGRGIYLDVDSWPGPATDTAADAAGLIASAVAANEPDAPSDGRFDTGEASRRYCPHEDGGAAERVIDTVFRGKDVGATVISDFTIDKTSLLIYPGSFKPNGITNSAINLLEHVDYDAYDVTLFLLETNNPKRRANEQRIDPRVRVLYRIGGMGGSKVVLPSRNAIVARGLDAKVPLSDSVNQSLSMEWRRCFGEARFDHVVDFGGYFGLMDHILLQGEARSHSIWQHNDLAADSRREVNGVRTQDDVLRSVFGAYAGFDHIVSVSEALAEVNRENLGEYAAPHKFTYAPNTINAEQIKRAASGGRTLAAHPDRRTKPNPANLAESVDQLFNEYGVDAVSEVLPDVVALERWMPSAPGVTTFVTAGRLSPEKNHQRLVDAFAQVHQERPDTRLVILGSGPLTGKLAGRIAEHGLERSITLAGQQSNPYLFLDRADCFVLSSDYEGQPMVILEALIVGLPVVSTRFGSVSGALSPDDGLIVPRSVDGLADGLRAFLDGQVPSRPFDADAYNARAMQQFYRAIGAEPAVVTSS
;
A
#
# COMPACT_ATOMS: atom_id res chain seq x y z
N THR A 1 17.23 27.49 26.86
CA THR A 1 18.12 28.06 27.89
C THR A 1 17.53 29.27 28.61
N GLY A 2 16.90 30.23 27.93
CA GLY A 2 16.35 31.45 28.57
C GLY A 2 15.20 31.22 29.57
N MET A 3 14.30 30.26 29.33
CA MET A 3 13.21 29.93 30.27
C MET A 3 13.74 29.26 31.55
N LEU A 4 14.64 28.28 31.40
CA LEU A 4 15.28 27.62 32.53
C LEU A 4 16.00 28.62 33.47
N LYS A 5 16.75 29.57 32.90
CA LYS A 5 17.40 30.63 33.70
C LYS A 5 16.39 31.49 34.46
N ARG A 6 15.27 31.86 33.82
CA ARG A 6 14.19 32.61 34.49
C ARG A 6 13.61 31.85 35.67
N LEU A 7 13.43 30.53 35.55
CA LEU A 7 12.98 29.68 36.65
C LEU A 7 14.01 29.64 37.79
N LEU A 8 15.29 29.44 37.48
CA LEU A 8 16.36 29.43 38.48
C LEU A 8 16.46 30.78 39.21
N ASP A 9 16.39 31.90 38.47
CA ASP A 9 16.41 33.25 39.02
C ASP A 9 15.17 33.56 39.88
N ALA A 10 14.00 33.04 39.50
CA ALA A 10 12.77 33.19 40.29
C ALA A 10 12.86 32.39 41.59
N THR A 11 13.35 31.15 41.51
CA THR A 11 13.58 30.25 42.66
C THR A 11 14.57 30.86 43.64
N ALA A 12 15.72 31.35 43.15
CA ALA A 12 16.76 31.95 43.98
C ALA A 12 16.33 33.24 44.70
N ARG A 13 15.35 33.96 44.15
CA ARG A 13 14.79 35.19 44.76
C ARG A 13 13.64 34.92 45.72
N HIS A 14 13.07 33.72 45.72
CA HIS A 14 11.94 33.36 46.56
C HIS A 14 12.40 33.12 48.01
N GLU A 15 11.85 33.88 48.95
CA GLU A 15 12.32 33.90 50.35
C GLU A 15 12.27 32.53 51.03
N GLN A 16 11.20 31.77 50.78
CA GLN A 16 10.99 30.43 51.35
C GLN A 16 11.88 29.33 50.75
N LEU A 17 12.60 29.62 49.66
CA LEU A 17 13.45 28.63 48.95
C LEU A 17 14.95 28.88 49.18
N ARG A 18 15.32 29.82 50.06
CA ARG A 18 16.73 30.18 50.32
C ARG A 18 17.58 29.04 50.87
N GLU A 19 16.96 28.09 51.58
CA GLU A 19 17.63 26.92 52.14
C GLU A 19 17.52 25.68 51.23
N THR A 20 16.90 25.81 50.06
CA THR A 20 16.73 24.71 49.10
C THR A 20 17.95 24.60 48.17
N THR A 21 18.35 23.36 47.87
CA THR A 21 19.38 23.09 46.84
C THR A 21 18.70 22.69 45.53
N VAL A 22 19.10 23.32 44.42
CA VAL A 22 18.59 22.99 43.09
C VAL A 22 19.51 22.00 42.39
N LEU A 23 18.96 20.84 42.01
CA LEU A 23 19.64 19.82 41.21
C LEU A 23 19.14 19.91 39.76
N LEU A 24 19.93 20.50 38.87
CA LEU A 24 19.59 20.66 37.46
C LEU A 24 20.13 19.49 36.63
N LYS A 25 19.25 18.60 36.18
CA LYS A 25 19.60 17.56 35.20
C LYS A 25 19.01 17.90 33.84
N VAL A 26 19.85 18.01 32.82
CA VAL A 26 19.42 18.30 31.44
C VAL A 26 19.54 17.07 30.54
N HIS A 27 18.83 17.09 29.40
CA HIS A 27 18.93 16.05 28.39
C HIS A 27 20.35 16.02 27.77
N GLN A 28 20.82 14.83 27.39
CA GLN A 28 22.16 14.62 26.83
C GLN A 28 22.47 15.51 25.63
N SER A 29 21.48 15.83 24.79
CA SER A 29 21.64 16.66 23.59
C SER A 29 21.92 18.13 23.87
N VAL A 30 21.65 18.63 25.09
CA VAL A 30 21.83 20.03 25.47
C VAL A 30 22.84 20.20 26.61
N TYR A 31 23.44 19.11 27.07
CA TYR A 31 24.38 19.12 28.19
C TYR A 31 25.63 19.94 27.89
N ASP A 32 26.23 19.77 26.71
CA ASP A 32 27.44 20.52 26.35
C ASP A 32 27.18 22.03 26.39
N GLN A 33 26.03 22.45 25.86
CA GLN A 33 25.59 23.85 25.93
C GLN A 33 25.35 24.33 27.37
N ALA A 34 24.73 23.52 28.22
CA ALA A 34 24.49 23.86 29.63
C ALA A 34 25.80 23.90 30.44
N SER A 35 26.73 22.99 30.18
CA SER A 35 28.01 22.89 30.87
C SER A 35 28.97 24.04 30.54
N ALA A 36 28.82 24.63 29.35
CA ALA A 36 29.55 25.82 28.93
C ALA A 36 29.05 27.11 29.60
N ASP A 37 27.93 27.07 30.33
CA ASP A 37 27.32 28.23 30.98
C ASP A 37 27.74 28.33 32.46
N PRO A 38 28.59 29.30 32.84
CA PRO A 38 29.09 29.41 34.21
C PRO A 38 27.99 29.61 35.25
N SER A 39 26.84 30.19 34.86
CA SER A 39 25.70 30.44 35.76
C SER A 39 25.04 29.14 36.25
N LEU A 40 25.24 28.03 35.55
CA LEU A 40 24.63 26.74 35.88
C LEU A 40 25.57 25.82 36.67
N SER A 41 26.87 26.15 36.76
CA SER A 41 27.91 25.28 37.33
C SER A 41 27.63 24.78 38.76
N GLY A 42 26.96 25.58 39.59
CA GLY A 42 26.61 25.22 40.97
C GLY A 42 25.39 24.31 41.13
N SER A 43 24.62 24.07 40.07
CA SER A 43 23.38 23.26 40.10
C SER A 43 23.36 22.14 39.08
N LEU A 44 24.16 22.25 38.00
CA LEU A 44 24.17 21.29 36.90
C LEU A 44 24.74 19.94 37.32
N ILE A 45 23.94 18.89 37.18
CA ILE A 45 24.33 17.52 37.47
C ILE A 45 24.98 16.89 36.24
N PRO A 46 26.20 16.30 36.37
CA PRO A 46 26.88 15.65 35.26
C PRO A 46 26.08 14.51 34.63
N ASN A 47 26.20 14.35 33.30
CA ASN A 47 25.54 13.25 32.59
C ASN A 47 25.99 11.85 33.00
N SER A 48 27.18 11.74 33.60
CA SER A 48 27.67 10.48 34.16
C SER A 48 26.91 10.03 35.41
N VAL A 49 26.19 10.93 36.08
CA VAL A 49 25.36 10.60 37.25
C VAL A 49 24.03 10.01 36.77
N PRO A 50 23.66 8.78 37.18
CA PRO A 50 22.38 8.19 36.82
C PRO A 50 21.21 9.01 37.35
N THR A 51 20.24 9.34 36.50
CA THR A 51 19.08 10.18 36.87
C THR A 51 18.32 9.64 38.08
N ASN A 52 18.16 8.33 38.21
CA ASN A 52 17.44 7.71 39.34
C ASN A 52 18.12 7.98 40.69
N ARG A 53 19.44 8.20 40.73
CA ARG A 53 20.14 8.60 41.96
C ARG A 53 19.80 10.04 42.34
N VAL A 54 19.63 10.92 41.35
CA VAL A 54 19.22 12.31 41.56
C VAL A 54 17.78 12.32 42.06
N LEU A 55 16.87 11.62 41.38
CA LEU A 55 15.46 11.53 41.78
C LEU A 55 15.28 11.01 43.21
N ALA A 56 16.07 10.02 43.63
CA ALA A 56 16.01 9.50 45.00
C ALA A 56 16.42 10.52 46.09
N LEU A 57 17.19 11.55 45.72
CA LEU A 57 17.60 12.65 46.60
C LEU A 57 16.65 13.85 46.52
N THR A 58 15.71 13.86 45.56
CA THR A 58 14.87 15.02 45.26
C THR A 58 13.61 15.01 46.13
N ASP A 59 13.36 16.11 46.84
CA ASP A 59 12.16 16.28 47.67
C ASP A 59 10.96 16.81 46.90
N VAL A 60 11.19 17.65 45.88
CA VAL A 60 10.17 18.15 44.96
C VAL A 60 10.72 18.06 43.53
N LEU A 61 10.03 17.33 42.66
CA LEU A 61 10.39 17.29 41.24
C LEU A 61 9.80 18.49 40.51
N VAL A 62 10.65 19.20 39.76
CA VAL A 62 10.21 20.19 38.78
C VAL A 62 10.53 19.66 37.39
N THR A 63 9.50 19.55 36.56
CA THR A 63 9.62 19.00 35.21
C THR A 63 8.69 19.72 34.25
N ASP A 64 8.99 19.66 32.96
CA ASP A 64 8.05 20.00 31.89
C ASP A 64 7.11 18.80 31.64
N PHE A 65 6.64 18.62 30.40
CA PHE A 65 5.88 17.46 29.92
C PHE A 65 6.72 16.17 29.78
N SER A 66 7.92 16.09 30.36
CA SER A 66 8.78 14.90 30.33
C SER A 66 8.17 13.72 31.11
N SER A 67 8.31 12.51 30.56
CA SER A 67 7.87 11.26 31.21
C SER A 67 8.62 10.92 32.50
N ILE A 68 9.64 11.71 32.87
CA ILE A 68 10.45 11.50 34.08
C ILE A 68 9.61 11.54 35.37
N PHE A 69 8.44 12.20 35.35
CA PHE A 69 7.56 12.20 36.51
C PHE A 69 7.03 10.80 36.84
N PHE A 70 6.85 9.91 35.85
CA PHE A 70 6.44 8.52 36.11
C PHE A 70 7.46 7.78 36.97
N ASP A 71 8.76 7.97 36.70
CA ASP A 71 9.83 7.38 37.50
C ASP A 71 9.83 7.96 38.93
N PHE A 72 9.47 9.24 39.08
CA PHE A 72 9.44 9.92 40.37
C PHE A 72 8.21 9.58 41.23
N LEU A 73 7.10 9.12 40.64
CA LEU A 73 5.88 8.71 41.35
C LEU A 73 6.13 7.58 42.37
N ALA A 74 7.19 6.78 42.19
CA ALA A 74 7.60 5.77 43.17
C ALA A 74 7.99 6.39 44.52
N SER A 75 8.47 7.64 44.53
CA SER A 75 8.82 8.37 45.76
C SER A 75 7.59 8.87 46.53
N LYS A 76 6.44 9.01 45.86
CA LYS A 76 5.21 9.63 46.36
C LYS A 76 5.40 11.08 46.85
N ARG A 77 6.41 11.77 46.33
CA ARG A 77 6.73 13.16 46.69
C ARG A 77 6.10 14.16 45.69
N PRO A 78 5.96 15.44 46.08
CA PRO A 78 5.35 16.46 45.23
C PRO A 78 6.04 16.69 43.88
N ILE A 79 5.23 17.01 42.88
CA ILE A 79 5.66 17.34 41.52
C ILE A 79 5.07 18.70 41.13
N VAL A 80 5.89 19.54 40.48
CA VAL A 80 5.47 20.81 39.89
C VAL A 80 5.79 20.78 38.40
N PHE A 81 4.79 21.07 37.57
CA PHE A 81 4.94 21.09 36.13
C PHE A 81 5.20 22.52 35.63
N PHE A 82 6.40 22.78 35.11
CA PHE A 82 6.76 24.03 34.45
C PHE A 82 6.87 23.80 32.95
N ALA A 83 5.82 24.15 32.20
CA ALA A 83 5.67 23.87 30.77
C ALA A 83 5.40 25.16 29.97
N PRO A 84 6.41 26.04 29.81
CA PRO A 84 6.26 27.37 29.19
C PRO A 84 5.97 27.35 27.68
N ASP A 85 6.16 26.20 27.03
CA ASP A 85 6.02 25.97 25.59
C ASP A 85 5.03 24.82 25.28
N LEU A 86 4.08 24.59 26.19
CA LEU A 86 3.15 23.45 26.11
C LEU A 86 2.28 23.47 24.85
N ASP A 87 1.74 24.62 24.45
CA ASP A 87 0.88 24.72 23.27
C ASP A 87 1.66 24.37 21.99
N ASP A 88 2.88 24.92 21.83
CA ASP A 88 3.76 24.62 20.71
C ASP A 88 4.12 23.12 20.66
N TYR A 89 4.36 22.51 21.83
CA TYR A 89 4.67 21.09 21.92
C TYR A 89 3.46 20.21 21.56
N ARG A 90 2.26 20.57 22.05
CA ARG A 90 1.02 19.84 21.76
C ARG A 90 0.71 19.85 20.26
N ASP A 91 0.85 20.99 19.60
CA ASP A 91 0.55 21.12 18.17
C ASP A 91 1.58 20.38 17.30
N GLY A 92 2.84 20.31 17.74
CA GLY A 92 3.91 19.66 16.99
C GLY A 92 4.02 18.14 17.18
N ARG A 93 3.88 17.65 18.42
CA ARG A 93 4.12 16.23 18.78
C ARG A 93 2.93 15.52 19.41
N GLY A 94 1.94 16.26 19.91
CA GLY A 94 0.89 15.73 20.77
C GLY A 94 1.38 15.43 22.20
N ILE A 95 0.43 15.18 23.10
CA ILE A 95 0.67 14.75 24.49
C ILE A 95 -0.10 13.46 24.78
N TYR A 96 0.47 12.59 25.61
CA TYR A 96 -0.14 11.29 25.96
C TYR A 96 -1.27 11.40 27.01
N LEU A 97 -1.22 12.45 27.84
CA LEU A 97 -2.13 12.69 28.95
C LEU A 97 -2.55 14.15 28.93
N ASP A 98 -3.85 14.40 29.14
CA ASP A 98 -4.38 15.75 29.35
C ASP A 98 -3.74 16.37 30.59
N VAL A 99 -3.49 17.69 30.54
CA VAL A 99 -2.81 18.44 31.60
C VAL A 99 -3.52 18.31 32.94
N ASP A 100 -4.86 18.28 32.92
CA ASP A 100 -5.70 18.14 34.11
C ASP A 100 -5.52 16.78 34.81
N SER A 101 -4.90 15.80 34.13
CA SER A 101 -4.61 14.48 34.70
C SER A 101 -3.19 14.36 35.27
N TRP A 102 -2.39 15.43 35.21
CA TRP A 102 -1.03 15.41 35.74
C TRP A 102 -1.03 15.40 37.27
N PRO A 103 -0.13 14.61 37.90
CA PRO A 103 -0.08 14.45 39.36
C PRO A 103 0.65 15.61 40.04
N GLY A 104 0.20 16.84 39.80
CA GLY A 104 0.78 18.07 40.32
C GLY A 104 0.30 19.31 39.55
N PRO A 105 0.42 20.52 40.14
CA PRO A 105 0.00 21.74 39.47
C PRO A 105 0.93 22.08 38.30
N ALA A 106 0.35 22.62 37.22
CA ALA A 106 1.05 23.06 36.03
C ALA A 106 1.02 24.58 35.85
N THR A 107 2.09 25.14 35.31
CA THR A 107 2.21 26.56 34.97
C THR A 107 3.20 26.79 33.84
N ASP A 108 3.02 27.89 33.12
CA ASP A 108 3.88 28.37 32.03
C ASP A 108 4.78 29.55 32.47
N THR A 109 4.60 30.09 33.68
CA THR A 109 5.39 31.22 34.18
C THR A 109 6.40 30.82 35.26
N ALA A 110 7.60 31.38 35.16
CA ALA A 110 8.67 31.11 36.13
C ALA A 110 8.36 31.63 37.55
N ALA A 111 7.57 32.69 37.65
CA ALA A 111 7.19 33.28 38.94
C ALA A 111 6.18 32.40 39.68
N ASP A 112 5.14 31.94 38.97
CA ASP A 112 4.15 31.02 39.53
C ASP A 112 4.80 29.67 39.85
N ALA A 113 5.70 29.18 39.00
CA ALA A 113 6.46 27.97 39.27
C ALA A 113 7.25 28.07 40.58
N ALA A 114 7.95 29.18 40.83
CA ALA A 114 8.68 29.37 42.09
C ALA A 114 7.73 29.36 43.31
N GLY A 115 6.54 29.97 43.21
CA GLY A 115 5.53 29.93 44.27
C GLY A 115 4.94 28.53 44.51
N LEU A 116 4.72 27.77 43.44
CA LEU A 116 4.28 26.37 43.50
C LEU A 116 5.36 25.47 44.10
N ILE A 117 6.63 25.68 43.76
CA ILE A 117 7.76 24.95 44.35
C ILE A 117 7.85 25.23 45.85
N ALA A 118 7.72 26.49 46.28
CA ALA A 118 7.69 26.83 47.70
C ALA A 118 6.52 26.16 48.44
N SER A 119 5.34 26.14 47.82
CA SER A 119 4.17 25.45 48.38
C SER A 119 4.39 23.93 48.46
N ALA A 120 5.01 23.34 47.45
CA ALA A 120 5.31 21.91 47.39
C ALA A 120 6.35 21.50 48.44
N VAL A 121 7.40 22.31 48.64
CA VAL A 121 8.40 22.09 49.69
C VAL A 121 7.75 22.13 51.06
N ALA A 122 6.92 23.13 51.34
CA ALA A 122 6.19 23.22 52.61
C ALA A 122 5.20 22.05 52.81
N ALA A 123 4.52 21.61 51.74
CA ALA A 123 3.60 20.48 51.80
C ALA A 123 4.28 19.12 51.99
N ASN A 124 5.59 19.02 51.75
CA ASN A 124 6.37 17.79 51.92
C ASN A 124 6.99 17.65 53.32
N GLU A 125 6.78 18.62 54.21
CA GLU A 125 7.27 18.52 55.60
C GLU A 125 6.48 17.44 56.38
N PRO A 126 7.12 16.68 57.30
CA PRO A 126 6.50 15.54 57.97
C PRO A 126 5.17 15.81 58.68
N ASP A 127 4.96 17.03 59.17
CA ASP A 127 3.78 17.45 59.94
C ASP A 127 2.88 18.45 59.18
N ALA A 128 3.13 18.67 57.88
CA ALA A 128 2.34 19.61 57.09
C ALA A 128 0.90 19.12 56.84
N PRO A 129 -0.11 20.00 56.82
CA PRO A 129 -1.44 19.65 56.36
C PRO A 129 -1.38 19.14 54.91
N SER A 130 -2.12 18.07 54.62
CA SER A 130 -2.21 17.54 53.25
C SER A 130 -2.78 18.59 52.31
N ASP A 131 -2.01 18.93 51.27
CA ASP A 131 -2.46 19.73 50.14
C ASP A 131 -2.71 18.81 48.94
N GLY A 132 -3.98 18.60 48.61
CA GLY A 132 -4.40 17.69 47.53
C GLY A 132 -3.83 18.06 46.15
N ARG A 133 -3.33 19.28 45.95
CA ARG A 133 -2.66 19.67 44.69
C ARG A 133 -1.38 18.89 44.44
N PHE A 134 -0.73 18.40 45.49
CA PHE A 134 0.55 17.70 45.42
C PHE A 134 0.43 16.20 45.77
N ASP A 135 -0.80 15.68 45.91
CA ASP A 135 -1.03 14.26 46.18
C ASP A 135 -0.75 13.43 44.93
N THR A 136 0.38 12.72 44.94
CA THR A 136 0.78 11.80 43.88
C THR A 136 0.31 10.37 44.12
N GLY A 137 -0.42 10.10 45.20
CA GLY A 137 -0.77 8.76 45.65
C GLY A 137 -1.66 7.98 44.68
N GLU A 138 -2.65 8.64 44.07
CA GLU A 138 -3.49 8.01 43.04
C GLU A 138 -2.68 7.64 41.80
N ALA A 139 -1.90 8.59 41.28
CA ALA A 139 -1.05 8.35 40.13
C ALA A 139 0.01 7.27 40.40
N SER A 140 0.62 7.27 41.59
CA SER A 140 1.56 6.23 42.04
C SER A 140 0.90 4.84 42.06
N ARG A 141 -0.32 4.71 42.60
CA ARG A 141 -1.07 3.44 42.57
C ARG A 141 -1.40 2.99 41.16
N ARG A 142 -1.70 3.94 40.26
CA ARG A 142 -2.07 3.65 38.87
C ARG A 142 -0.88 3.23 38.02
N TYR A 143 0.23 3.96 38.11
CA TYR A 143 1.36 3.85 37.19
C TYR A 143 2.56 3.08 37.75
N CYS A 144 2.69 3.00 39.08
CA CYS A 144 3.77 2.30 39.76
C CYS A 144 3.30 1.11 40.63
N PRO A 145 2.23 0.35 40.29
CA PRO A 145 1.71 -0.72 41.16
C PRO A 145 2.71 -1.86 41.37
N HIS A 146 3.74 -1.94 40.52
CA HIS A 146 4.75 -2.98 40.53
C HIS A 146 6.16 -2.45 40.82
N GLU A 147 6.33 -1.18 41.20
CA GLU A 147 7.63 -0.59 41.57
C GLU A 147 8.00 -0.93 43.03
N ASP A 148 8.12 -2.23 43.31
CA ASP A 148 8.48 -2.80 44.60
C ASP A 148 9.93 -3.33 44.66
N GLY A 149 10.73 -3.04 43.62
CA GLY A 149 12.08 -3.55 43.42
C GLY A 149 12.18 -4.95 42.80
N GLY A 150 11.05 -5.65 42.62
CA GLY A 150 10.97 -7.00 42.03
C GLY A 150 10.43 -7.04 40.60
N ALA A 151 10.12 -5.89 39.98
CA ALA A 151 9.49 -5.83 38.66
C ALA A 151 10.26 -6.59 37.57
N ALA A 152 11.57 -6.38 37.49
CA ALA A 152 12.41 -7.02 36.49
C ALA A 152 12.48 -8.54 36.68
N GLU A 153 12.58 -9.00 37.93
CA GLU A 153 12.57 -10.45 38.24
C GLU A 153 11.24 -11.08 37.84
N ARG A 154 10.11 -10.44 38.14
CA ARG A 154 8.77 -10.92 37.73
C ARG A 154 8.66 -11.04 36.21
N VAL A 155 9.11 -10.04 35.45
CA VAL A 155 9.09 -10.11 33.98
C VAL A 155 9.96 -11.27 33.49
N ILE A 156 11.16 -11.43 34.04
CA ILE A 156 12.07 -12.52 33.64
C ILE A 156 11.48 -13.89 33.97
N ASP A 157 10.94 -14.03 35.18
CA ASP A 157 10.32 -15.26 35.66
C ASP A 157 9.10 -15.63 34.82
N THR A 158 8.26 -14.64 34.46
CA THR A 158 7.08 -14.84 33.61
C THR A 158 7.47 -15.21 32.18
N VAL A 159 8.27 -14.36 31.52
CA VAL A 159 8.50 -14.43 30.06
C VAL A 159 9.52 -15.51 29.68
N PHE A 160 10.61 -15.63 30.45
CA PHE A 160 11.74 -16.49 30.05
C PHE A 160 11.85 -17.78 30.84
N ARG A 161 11.26 -17.84 32.05
CA ARG A 161 11.32 -19.04 32.91
C ARG A 161 9.98 -19.73 33.08
N GLY A 162 8.90 -19.16 32.54
CA GLY A 162 7.55 -19.75 32.58
C GLY A 162 6.99 -19.93 33.99
N LYS A 163 7.46 -19.14 34.97
CA LYS A 163 6.94 -19.19 36.33
C LYS A 163 5.65 -18.39 36.44
N ASP A 164 4.67 -18.95 37.14
CA ASP A 164 3.49 -18.20 37.55
C ASP A 164 3.84 -17.26 38.70
N VAL A 165 3.88 -15.96 38.40
CA VAL A 165 4.07 -14.87 39.37
C VAL A 165 2.82 -14.01 39.52
N GLY A 166 1.65 -14.55 39.16
CA GLY A 166 0.37 -13.82 39.16
C GLY A 166 0.23 -12.80 38.03
N ALA A 167 1.07 -12.88 37.00
CA ALA A 167 0.94 -12.07 35.80
C ALA A 167 -0.17 -12.61 34.89
N THR A 168 -0.92 -11.72 34.23
CA THR A 168 -1.81 -12.14 33.14
C THR A 168 -0.97 -12.47 31.91
N VAL A 169 -0.74 -13.76 31.67
CA VAL A 169 -0.07 -14.25 30.47
C VAL A 169 -1.13 -14.66 29.47
N ILE A 170 -1.13 -13.99 28.32
CA ILE A 170 -1.91 -14.43 27.17
C ILE A 170 -1.01 -15.36 26.36
N SER A 171 -1.25 -16.67 26.50
CA SER A 171 -0.60 -17.72 25.70
C SER A 171 -1.57 -18.26 24.64
N ASP A 172 -1.04 -19.02 23.68
CA ASP A 172 -1.82 -19.75 22.67
C ASP A 172 -2.60 -18.89 21.67
N PHE A 173 -1.86 -18.07 20.90
CA PHE A 173 -2.35 -17.44 19.68
C PHE A 173 -2.48 -18.49 18.55
N THR A 174 -3.41 -19.44 18.72
CA THR A 174 -3.74 -20.42 17.68
C THR A 174 -4.83 -19.86 16.80
N ILE A 175 -4.52 -19.70 15.52
CA ILE A 175 -5.48 -19.35 14.48
C ILE A 175 -5.78 -20.64 13.73
N ASP A 176 -7.04 -21.08 13.74
CA ASP A 176 -7.51 -22.26 13.00
C ASP A 176 -7.76 -21.93 11.51
N LYS A 177 -6.82 -21.21 10.91
CA LYS A 177 -6.83 -20.79 9.50
C LYS A 177 -5.44 -20.92 8.92
N THR A 178 -5.39 -21.16 7.62
CA THR A 178 -4.13 -21.15 6.87
C THR A 178 -3.63 -19.72 6.75
N SER A 179 -2.43 -19.46 7.26
CA SER A 179 -1.83 -18.13 7.27
C SER A 179 -1.14 -17.81 5.94
N LEU A 180 -1.43 -16.63 5.38
CA LEU A 180 -0.95 -16.17 4.08
C LEU A 180 -0.29 -14.80 4.21
N LEU A 181 1.00 -14.70 3.90
CA LEU A 181 1.72 -13.42 3.76
C LEU A 181 1.80 -13.04 2.28
N ILE A 182 1.28 -11.88 1.90
CA ILE A 182 1.35 -11.36 0.54
C ILE A 182 2.14 -10.05 0.50
N TYR A 183 3.15 -9.98 -0.36
CA TYR A 183 3.78 -8.73 -0.79
C TYR A 183 3.28 -8.36 -2.19
N PRO A 184 2.47 -7.30 -2.36
CA PRO A 184 1.84 -6.95 -3.65
C PRO A 184 2.72 -6.07 -4.54
N GLY A 185 4.00 -5.87 -4.19
CA GLY A 185 4.89 -4.93 -4.86
C GLY A 185 4.69 -3.48 -4.39
N SER A 186 5.01 -2.53 -5.27
CA SER A 186 5.08 -1.09 -4.91
C SER A 186 3.75 -0.39 -4.61
N PHE A 187 2.62 -1.09 -4.80
CA PHE A 187 1.26 -0.60 -4.60
C PHE A 187 0.91 0.72 -5.34
N LYS A 188 1.60 0.97 -6.46
CA LYS A 188 1.37 2.12 -7.35
C LYS A 188 0.10 1.92 -8.20
N PRO A 189 -0.57 2.98 -8.68
CA PRO A 189 -1.70 2.85 -9.61
C PRO A 189 -1.29 2.16 -10.92
N ASN A 190 -1.46 0.84 -10.99
CA ASN A 190 -1.12 -0.02 -12.12
C ASN A 190 -1.92 -1.34 -12.07
N GLY A 191 -1.79 -2.15 -13.12
CA GLY A 191 -2.51 -3.42 -13.25
C GLY A 191 -2.18 -4.45 -12.17
N ILE A 192 -0.93 -4.51 -11.71
CA ILE A 192 -0.49 -5.44 -10.64
C ILE A 192 -1.23 -5.13 -9.35
N THR A 193 -1.28 -3.85 -8.95
CA THR A 193 -1.96 -3.42 -7.72
C THR A 193 -3.46 -3.66 -7.81
N ASN A 194 -4.09 -3.37 -8.95
CA ASN A 194 -5.50 -3.70 -9.15
C ASN A 194 -5.76 -5.20 -9.06
N SER A 195 -4.89 -6.03 -9.65
CA SER A 195 -5.01 -7.50 -9.56
C SER A 195 -4.82 -8.01 -8.14
N ALA A 196 -3.90 -7.42 -7.37
CA ALA A 196 -3.70 -7.75 -5.97
C ALA A 196 -4.92 -7.39 -5.12
N ILE A 197 -5.52 -6.21 -5.33
CA ILE A 197 -6.75 -5.80 -4.64
C ILE A 197 -7.91 -6.75 -5.00
N ASN A 198 -8.10 -7.05 -6.28
CA ASN A 198 -9.12 -8.01 -6.73
C ASN A 198 -8.89 -9.40 -6.12
N LEU A 199 -7.64 -9.85 -5.97
CA LEU A 199 -7.32 -11.11 -5.31
C LEU A 199 -7.82 -11.10 -3.86
N LEU A 200 -7.48 -10.04 -3.11
CA LEU A 200 -7.85 -9.90 -1.71
C LEU A 200 -9.37 -9.88 -1.49
N GLU A 201 -10.15 -9.33 -2.41
CA GLU A 201 -11.62 -9.34 -2.33
C GLU A 201 -12.23 -10.75 -2.44
N HIS A 202 -11.53 -11.69 -3.09
CA HIS A 202 -12.02 -13.03 -3.40
C HIS A 202 -11.38 -14.15 -2.56
N VAL A 203 -10.53 -13.81 -1.59
CA VAL A 203 -9.99 -14.79 -0.64
C VAL A 203 -11.12 -15.36 0.23
N ASP A 204 -11.10 -16.68 0.43
CA ASP A 204 -11.88 -17.35 1.46
C ASP A 204 -11.32 -17.04 2.86
N TYR A 205 -11.86 -16.00 3.49
CA TYR A 205 -11.44 -15.58 4.83
C TYR A 205 -11.93 -16.48 5.95
N ASP A 206 -12.77 -17.48 5.69
CA ASP A 206 -13.10 -18.50 6.69
C ASP A 206 -11.97 -19.52 6.78
N ALA A 207 -11.29 -19.82 5.67
CA ALA A 207 -10.16 -20.74 5.60
C ALA A 207 -8.78 -20.08 5.75
N TYR A 208 -8.63 -18.78 5.44
CA TYR A 208 -7.34 -18.10 5.37
C TYR A 208 -7.24 -16.84 6.27
N ASP A 209 -6.11 -16.68 6.97
CA ASP A 209 -5.72 -15.43 7.65
C ASP A 209 -4.67 -14.69 6.80
N VAL A 210 -5.02 -13.51 6.27
CA VAL A 210 -4.21 -12.80 5.28
C VAL A 210 -3.49 -11.62 5.92
N THR A 211 -2.16 -11.60 5.75
CA THR A 211 -1.31 -10.46 6.04
C THR A 211 -0.76 -9.85 4.76
N LEU A 212 -0.99 -8.57 4.53
CA LEU A 212 -0.36 -7.81 3.45
C LEU A 212 0.85 -7.05 3.97
N PHE A 213 2.01 -7.25 3.35
CA PHE A 213 3.23 -6.52 3.66
C PHE A 213 3.43 -5.38 2.68
N LEU A 214 3.48 -4.14 3.17
CA LEU A 214 3.59 -2.93 2.34
C LEU A 214 4.84 -2.12 2.70
N LEU A 215 5.27 -1.29 1.76
CA LEU A 215 6.27 -0.24 2.04
C LEU A 215 5.54 1.02 2.53
N GLU A 216 6.01 1.61 3.62
CA GLU A 216 5.49 2.89 4.11
C GLU A 216 5.60 3.98 3.04
N THR A 217 4.56 4.82 2.91
CA THR A 217 4.54 5.87 1.91
C THR A 217 3.71 7.09 2.31
N ASN A 218 4.16 8.28 1.92
CA ASN A 218 3.36 9.52 1.97
C ASN A 218 2.79 9.88 0.60
N ASN A 219 2.90 9.00 -0.40
CA ASN A 219 2.36 9.26 -1.72
C ASN A 219 0.82 9.12 -1.72
N PRO A 220 0.06 10.18 -2.04
CA PRO A 220 -1.40 10.14 -1.93
C PRO A 220 -2.04 9.10 -2.85
N LYS A 221 -1.45 8.80 -4.01
CA LYS A 221 -1.98 7.80 -4.94
C LYS A 221 -1.81 6.37 -4.41
N ARG A 222 -0.75 6.10 -3.65
CA ARG A 222 -0.57 4.80 -3.00
C ARG A 222 -1.49 4.67 -1.78
N ARG A 223 -1.63 5.73 -0.99
CA ARG A 223 -2.60 5.79 0.12
C ARG A 223 -4.04 5.57 -0.36
N ALA A 224 -4.42 6.12 -1.50
CA ALA A 224 -5.72 5.86 -2.11
C ALA A 224 -5.91 4.38 -2.50
N ASN A 225 -4.86 3.67 -2.92
CA ASN A 225 -4.93 2.22 -3.11
C ASN A 225 -5.01 1.47 -1.78
N GLU A 226 -4.28 1.91 -0.73
CA GLU A 226 -4.33 1.30 0.60
C GLU A 226 -5.75 1.33 1.19
N GLN A 227 -6.52 2.38 0.92
CA GLN A 227 -7.92 2.49 1.32
C GLN A 227 -8.85 1.47 0.64
N ARG A 228 -8.41 0.82 -0.44
CA ARG A 228 -9.17 -0.19 -1.18
C ARG A 228 -8.86 -1.62 -0.71
N ILE A 229 -7.96 -1.79 0.26
CA ILE A 229 -7.65 -3.11 0.82
C ILE A 229 -8.87 -3.62 1.58
N ASP A 230 -9.20 -4.90 1.39
CA ASP A 230 -10.28 -5.56 2.13
C ASP A 230 -10.05 -5.42 3.65
N PRO A 231 -11.02 -4.93 4.44
CA PRO A 231 -10.84 -4.64 5.86
C PRO A 231 -10.54 -5.88 6.72
N ARG A 232 -10.72 -7.10 6.18
CA ARG A 232 -10.36 -8.36 6.85
C ARG A 232 -8.86 -8.67 6.75
N VAL A 233 -8.11 -7.94 5.93
CA VAL A 233 -6.66 -8.13 5.72
C VAL A 233 -5.87 -7.35 6.78
N ARG A 234 -4.94 -8.04 7.44
CA ARG A 234 -3.96 -7.40 8.32
C ARG A 234 -2.86 -6.74 7.50
N VAL A 235 -2.63 -5.44 7.68
CA VAL A 235 -1.56 -4.73 6.96
C VAL A 235 -0.36 -4.49 7.88
N LEU A 236 0.82 -4.94 7.45
CA LEU A 236 2.10 -4.66 8.09
C LEU A 236 2.95 -3.78 7.19
N TYR A 237 3.61 -2.78 7.77
CA TYR A 237 4.47 -1.87 7.03
C TYR A 237 5.94 -2.14 7.29
N ARG A 238 6.72 -2.21 6.22
CA ARG A 238 8.17 -2.08 6.28
C ARG A 238 8.53 -0.61 6.52
N ILE A 239 8.78 -0.27 7.77
CA ILE A 239 9.16 1.08 8.19
C ILE A 239 10.68 1.18 8.30
N GLY A 240 11.26 2.29 7.83
CA GLY A 240 12.68 2.58 7.96
C GLY A 240 13.64 1.73 7.10
N GLY A 241 14.94 1.96 7.30
CA GLY A 241 16.01 1.21 6.65
C GLY A 241 16.38 -0.07 7.39
N MET A 242 17.12 -0.96 6.72
CA MET A 242 17.66 -2.16 7.36
C MET A 242 18.61 -1.78 8.52
N GLY A 243 18.47 -2.45 9.66
CA GLY A 243 19.38 -2.34 10.80
C GLY A 243 20.73 -3.04 10.52
N GLY A 244 21.74 -2.78 11.36
CA GLY A 244 23.04 -3.48 11.29
C GLY A 244 24.27 -2.58 11.41
N SER A 245 25.45 -3.20 11.44
CA SER A 245 26.72 -2.50 11.60
C SER A 245 26.97 -1.47 10.50
N LYS A 246 27.51 -0.31 10.86
CA LYS A 246 27.94 0.72 9.90
C LYS A 246 29.04 0.23 8.95
N VAL A 247 29.76 -0.84 9.33
CA VAL A 247 30.83 -1.45 8.53
C VAL A 247 30.26 -2.16 7.28
N VAL A 248 29.08 -2.77 7.38
CA VAL A 248 28.44 -3.48 6.24
C VAL A 248 27.49 -2.57 5.44
N LEU A 249 27.32 -1.32 5.86
CA LEU A 249 26.41 -0.34 5.25
C LEU A 249 26.65 -0.13 3.75
N PRO A 250 27.90 -0.02 3.23
CA PRO A 250 28.12 0.19 1.80
C PRO A 250 27.65 -1.00 0.96
N SER A 251 27.97 -2.23 1.38
CA SER A 251 27.53 -3.45 0.72
C SER A 251 26.02 -3.62 0.78
N ARG A 252 25.41 -3.32 1.94
CA ARG A 252 23.95 -3.33 2.11
C ARG A 252 23.26 -2.31 1.21
N ASN A 253 23.80 -1.09 1.10
CA ASN A 253 23.24 -0.07 0.22
C ASN A 253 23.39 -0.45 -1.26
N ALA A 254 24.48 -1.10 -1.65
CA ALA A 254 24.65 -1.64 -3.00
C ALA A 254 23.61 -2.72 -3.32
N ILE A 255 23.34 -3.62 -2.37
CA ILE A 255 22.30 -4.67 -2.48
C ILE A 255 20.91 -4.06 -2.58
N VAL A 256 20.60 -3.07 -1.76
CA VAL A 256 19.32 -2.34 -1.80
C VAL A 256 19.14 -1.59 -3.13
N ALA A 257 20.22 -1.04 -3.70
CA ALA A 257 20.16 -0.21 -4.89
C ALA A 257 20.21 -1.00 -6.21
N ARG A 258 20.93 -2.12 -6.26
CA ARG A 258 21.20 -2.89 -7.49
C ARG A 258 20.68 -4.32 -7.43
N GLY A 259 20.17 -4.76 -6.29
CA GLY A 259 19.82 -6.15 -6.04
C GLY A 259 21.07 -7.05 -5.92
N LEU A 260 20.84 -8.36 -5.99
CA LEU A 260 21.88 -9.40 -5.87
C LEU A 260 22.09 -10.07 -7.23
N ASP A 261 23.33 -10.18 -7.69
CA ASP A 261 23.63 -10.85 -8.96
C ASP A 261 23.37 -12.36 -8.81
N ALA A 262 22.50 -12.90 -9.66
CA ALA A 262 22.12 -14.31 -9.72
C ALA A 262 23.31 -15.28 -9.76
N LYS A 263 24.48 -14.84 -10.26
CA LYS A 263 25.67 -15.68 -10.41
C LYS A 263 26.62 -15.64 -9.21
N VAL A 264 26.32 -14.83 -8.19
CA VAL A 264 27.14 -14.68 -6.99
C VAL A 264 26.37 -15.20 -5.78
N PRO A 265 26.81 -16.29 -5.13
CA PRO A 265 26.19 -16.77 -3.90
C PRO A 265 26.12 -15.68 -2.84
N LEU A 266 25.03 -15.64 -2.08
CA LEU A 266 24.90 -14.74 -0.94
C LEU A 266 25.98 -15.07 0.08
N SER A 267 26.76 -14.07 0.48
CA SER A 267 27.69 -14.24 1.59
C SER A 267 26.93 -14.37 2.91
N ASP A 268 27.52 -15.07 3.88
CA ASP A 268 26.91 -15.27 5.21
C ASP A 268 26.50 -13.94 5.88
N SER A 269 27.31 -12.90 5.71
CA SER A 269 27.03 -11.56 6.26
C SER A 269 25.81 -10.90 5.60
N VAL A 270 25.61 -11.11 4.30
CA VAL A 270 24.43 -10.61 3.59
C VAL A 270 23.20 -11.40 4.01
N ASN A 271 23.30 -12.73 4.08
CA ASN A 271 22.19 -13.58 4.51
C ASN A 271 21.77 -13.27 5.95
N GLN A 272 22.73 -13.08 6.86
CA GLN A 272 22.45 -12.63 8.23
C GLN A 272 21.74 -11.26 8.26
N SER A 273 22.12 -10.34 7.38
CA SER A 273 21.47 -9.03 7.29
C SER A 273 20.02 -9.12 6.81
N LEU A 274 19.74 -10.01 5.85
CA LEU A 274 18.38 -10.29 5.37
C LEU A 274 17.54 -10.96 6.46
N SER A 275 18.09 -11.95 7.16
CA SER A 275 17.43 -12.63 8.28
C SER A 275 17.11 -11.69 9.44
N MET A 276 18.03 -10.77 9.79
CA MET A 276 17.76 -9.72 10.77
C MET A 276 16.65 -8.77 10.31
N GLU A 277 16.59 -8.46 9.02
CA GLU A 277 15.52 -7.61 8.47
C GLU A 277 14.17 -8.31 8.50
N TRP A 278 14.11 -9.61 8.18
CA TRP A 278 12.90 -10.42 8.37
C TRP A 278 12.46 -10.38 9.84
N ARG A 279 13.36 -10.68 10.78
CA ARG A 279 13.06 -10.65 12.22
C ARG A 279 12.62 -9.26 12.71
N ARG A 280 13.13 -8.19 12.10
CA ARG A 280 12.68 -6.82 12.40
C ARG A 280 11.26 -6.55 11.89
N CYS A 281 10.91 -7.09 10.73
CA CYS A 281 9.59 -6.87 10.12
C CYS A 281 8.50 -7.78 10.72
N PHE A 282 8.86 -9.02 11.07
CA PHE A 282 7.89 -10.08 11.42
C PHE A 282 8.15 -10.76 12.77
N GLY A 283 9.27 -10.46 13.43
CA GLY A 283 9.62 -11.10 14.70
C GLY A 283 9.85 -12.60 14.53
N GLU A 284 9.09 -13.40 15.29
CA GLU A 284 9.10 -14.87 15.22
C GLU A 284 7.84 -15.41 14.51
N ALA A 285 7.11 -14.55 13.78
CA ALA A 285 5.94 -14.99 13.03
C ALA A 285 6.32 -16.03 11.97
N ARG A 286 5.44 -17.02 11.81
CA ARG A 286 5.49 -18.06 10.79
C ARG A 286 4.24 -17.95 9.94
N PHE A 287 4.38 -18.26 8.65
CA PHE A 287 3.26 -18.26 7.71
C PHE A 287 3.20 -19.61 7.01
N ASP A 288 2.03 -20.15 6.73
CA ASP A 288 1.93 -21.37 5.94
C ASP A 288 2.39 -21.10 4.51
N HIS A 289 2.01 -19.95 3.95
CA HIS A 289 2.37 -19.55 2.59
C HIS A 289 2.87 -18.09 2.54
N VAL A 290 3.99 -17.88 1.86
CA VAL A 290 4.56 -16.56 1.59
C VAL A 290 4.55 -16.30 0.08
N VAL A 291 3.96 -15.18 -0.33
CA VAL A 291 3.71 -14.84 -1.73
C VAL A 291 4.29 -13.45 -2.04
N ASP A 292 5.28 -13.40 -2.93
CA ASP A 292 5.58 -12.18 -3.67
C ASP A 292 4.66 -12.09 -4.89
N PHE A 293 3.52 -11.42 -4.70
CA PHE A 293 2.58 -11.15 -5.79
C PHE A 293 3.10 -10.06 -6.74
N GLY A 294 4.07 -9.25 -6.29
CA GLY A 294 4.68 -8.18 -7.06
C GLY A 294 5.60 -8.71 -8.17
N GLY A 295 6.63 -9.47 -7.81
CA GLY A 295 7.54 -10.13 -8.75
C GLY A 295 8.53 -9.21 -9.48
N TYR A 296 8.77 -8.01 -8.95
CA TYR A 296 9.60 -6.97 -9.59
C TYR A 296 10.60 -6.30 -8.62
N PHE A 297 10.80 -6.83 -7.40
CA PHE A 297 11.62 -6.13 -6.40
C PHE A 297 12.53 -7.05 -5.59
N GLY A 298 13.65 -7.45 -6.22
CA GLY A 298 14.62 -8.43 -5.72
C GLY A 298 15.02 -8.34 -4.23
N LEU A 299 15.13 -7.14 -3.65
CA LEU A 299 15.40 -7.02 -2.20
C LEU A 299 14.29 -7.66 -1.35
N MET A 300 13.02 -7.43 -1.70
CA MET A 300 11.90 -8.03 -0.98
C MET A 300 11.86 -9.52 -1.20
N ASP A 301 12.12 -10.01 -2.41
CA ASP A 301 12.20 -11.43 -2.72
C ASP A 301 13.16 -12.15 -1.74
N HIS A 302 14.36 -11.58 -1.57
CA HIS A 302 15.36 -12.14 -0.64
C HIS A 302 15.01 -11.99 0.84
N ILE A 303 14.22 -10.99 1.24
CA ILE A 303 13.71 -10.86 2.62
C ILE A 303 12.59 -11.87 2.87
N LEU A 304 11.66 -12.02 1.93
CA LEU A 304 10.53 -12.94 2.03
C LEU A 304 11.01 -14.39 2.13
N LEU A 305 12.06 -14.75 1.39
CA LEU A 305 12.72 -16.08 1.45
C LEU A 305 13.40 -16.39 2.79
N GLN A 306 13.51 -15.43 3.72
CA GLN A 306 14.01 -15.69 5.07
C GLN A 306 12.91 -16.24 6.00
N GLY A 307 11.65 -16.16 5.60
CA GLY A 307 10.52 -16.62 6.38
C GLY A 307 10.46 -18.14 6.47
N GLU A 308 10.06 -18.65 7.63
CA GLU A 308 9.72 -20.06 7.78
C GLU A 308 8.29 -20.26 7.26
N ALA A 309 8.15 -20.98 6.14
CA ALA A 309 6.88 -21.26 5.49
C ALA A 309 6.84 -22.62 4.80
N ARG A 310 5.63 -23.16 4.57
CA ARG A 310 5.43 -24.41 3.82
C ARG A 310 5.71 -24.21 2.33
N SER A 311 5.44 -23.01 1.81
CA SER A 311 5.83 -22.63 0.47
C SER A 311 6.13 -21.13 0.31
N HIS A 312 7.06 -20.85 -0.60
CA HIS A 312 7.35 -19.52 -1.11
C HIS A 312 6.97 -19.45 -2.59
N SER A 313 6.16 -18.46 -2.96
CA SER A 313 5.72 -18.26 -4.34
C SER A 313 6.02 -16.85 -4.84
N ILE A 314 6.37 -16.70 -6.12
CA ILE A 314 6.62 -15.41 -6.78
C ILE A 314 5.84 -15.30 -8.08
N TRP A 315 5.18 -14.16 -8.31
CA TRP A 315 4.34 -13.93 -9.48
C TRP A 315 5.09 -13.33 -10.67
N GLN A 316 4.65 -13.67 -11.87
CA GLN A 316 5.12 -13.09 -13.13
C GLN A 316 3.92 -12.56 -13.93
N HIS A 317 3.83 -11.23 -14.03
CA HIS A 317 2.72 -10.56 -14.71
C HIS A 317 2.94 -10.34 -16.21
N ASN A 318 4.18 -10.52 -16.69
CA ASN A 318 4.59 -10.37 -18.09
C ASN A 318 5.74 -11.34 -18.41
N ASP A 319 6.18 -11.34 -19.67
CA ASP A 319 7.45 -11.94 -20.08
C ASP A 319 8.60 -11.15 -19.44
N LEU A 320 9.07 -11.63 -18.28
CA LEU A 320 10.06 -10.90 -17.49
C LEU A 320 11.42 -10.87 -18.18
N ALA A 321 11.74 -11.86 -19.00
CA ALA A 321 12.96 -11.86 -19.80
C ALA A 321 12.93 -10.77 -20.87
N ALA A 322 11.78 -10.57 -21.53
CA ALA A 322 11.61 -9.45 -22.46
C ALA A 322 11.61 -8.10 -21.73
N ASP A 323 10.94 -7.99 -20.58
CA ASP A 323 10.91 -6.77 -19.76
C ASP A 323 12.31 -6.34 -19.30
N SER A 324 13.19 -7.26 -18.91
CA SER A 324 14.58 -6.95 -18.51
C SER A 324 15.42 -6.38 -19.65
N ARG A 325 15.13 -6.78 -20.89
CA ARG A 325 15.77 -6.27 -22.11
C ARG A 325 15.13 -5.00 -22.64
N ARG A 326 14.01 -4.53 -22.06
CA ARG A 326 13.27 -3.38 -22.57
C ARG A 326 14.05 -2.08 -22.37
N GLU A 327 14.21 -1.33 -23.45
CA GLU A 327 14.84 -0.01 -23.45
C GLU A 327 13.80 1.10 -23.42
N VAL A 328 13.99 2.06 -22.51
CA VAL A 328 13.21 3.30 -22.43
C VAL A 328 14.21 4.44 -22.63
N ASN A 329 14.04 5.21 -23.72
CA ASN A 329 14.97 6.28 -24.12
C ASN A 329 16.44 5.80 -24.24
N GLY A 330 16.66 4.58 -24.75
CA GLY A 330 18.00 3.98 -24.90
C GLY A 330 18.61 3.42 -23.61
N VAL A 331 17.85 3.37 -22.51
CA VAL A 331 18.31 2.84 -21.21
C VAL A 331 17.47 1.63 -20.81
N ARG A 332 18.13 0.53 -20.41
CA ARG A 332 17.46 -0.65 -19.84
C ARG A 332 17.11 -0.44 -18.37
N THR A 333 16.02 0.28 -18.15
CA THR A 333 15.59 0.72 -16.81
C THR A 333 15.29 -0.39 -15.80
N GLN A 334 15.11 -1.64 -16.26
CA GLN A 334 14.74 -2.77 -15.41
C GLN A 334 15.78 -3.90 -15.36
N ASP A 335 16.89 -3.81 -16.10
CA ASP A 335 17.86 -4.92 -16.24
C ASP A 335 18.46 -5.32 -14.89
N ASP A 336 19.03 -4.35 -14.15
CA ASP A 336 19.66 -4.62 -12.85
C ASP A 336 18.65 -5.18 -11.82
N VAL A 337 17.43 -4.61 -11.78
CA VAL A 337 16.38 -5.02 -10.83
C VAL A 337 15.90 -6.44 -11.14
N LEU A 338 15.61 -6.75 -12.40
CA LEU A 338 15.08 -8.05 -12.78
C LEU A 338 16.13 -9.16 -12.72
N ARG A 339 17.42 -8.85 -12.94
CA ARG A 339 18.50 -9.82 -12.68
C ARG A 339 18.52 -10.28 -11.23
N SER A 340 18.24 -9.38 -10.29
CA SER A 340 18.12 -9.76 -8.88
C SER A 340 16.91 -10.62 -8.59
N VAL A 341 15.78 -10.32 -9.22
CA VAL A 341 14.57 -11.15 -9.12
C VAL A 341 14.86 -12.57 -9.63
N PHE A 342 15.50 -12.68 -10.80
CA PHE A 342 15.85 -13.97 -11.38
C PHE A 342 16.83 -14.75 -10.49
N GLY A 343 17.76 -14.07 -9.83
CA GLY A 343 18.66 -14.67 -8.86
C GLY A 343 17.96 -15.28 -7.63
N ALA A 344 16.78 -14.78 -7.27
CA ALA A 344 16.00 -15.30 -6.16
C ALA A 344 15.17 -16.54 -6.51
N TYR A 345 14.91 -16.81 -7.80
CA TYR A 345 14.01 -17.88 -8.26
C TYR A 345 14.38 -19.29 -7.76
N ALA A 346 15.66 -19.57 -7.57
CA ALA A 346 16.10 -20.84 -7.02
C ALA A 346 15.52 -21.11 -5.61
N GLY A 347 15.26 -20.05 -4.83
CA GLY A 347 14.72 -20.14 -3.48
C GLY A 347 13.19 -20.27 -3.41
N PHE A 348 12.45 -19.91 -4.45
CA PHE A 348 10.99 -20.06 -4.48
C PHE A 348 10.58 -21.49 -4.84
N ASP A 349 9.51 -21.98 -4.24
CA ASP A 349 8.90 -23.28 -4.57
C ASP A 349 8.06 -23.18 -5.85
N HIS A 350 7.39 -22.04 -6.05
CA HIS A 350 6.51 -21.78 -7.18
C HIS A 350 6.82 -20.44 -7.85
N ILE A 351 6.95 -20.46 -9.16
CA ILE A 351 7.10 -19.28 -10.02
C ILE A 351 5.84 -19.22 -10.87
N VAL A 352 4.94 -18.30 -10.52
CA VAL A 352 3.55 -18.32 -10.95
C VAL A 352 3.29 -17.24 -11.99
N SER A 353 3.06 -17.64 -13.24
CA SER A 353 2.66 -16.70 -14.29
C SER A 353 1.14 -16.47 -14.31
N VAL A 354 0.70 -15.29 -14.74
CA VAL A 354 -0.73 -14.94 -14.80
C VAL A 354 -1.52 -15.66 -15.92
N SER A 355 -0.87 -16.48 -16.73
CA SER A 355 -1.51 -17.39 -17.67
C SER A 355 -0.62 -18.59 -17.98
N GLU A 356 -1.22 -19.69 -18.43
CA GLU A 356 -0.50 -20.89 -18.85
C GLU A 356 0.47 -20.61 -20.00
N ALA A 357 0.02 -19.83 -21.00
CA ALA A 357 0.87 -19.45 -22.12
C ALA A 357 2.07 -18.58 -21.68
N LEU A 358 1.87 -17.67 -20.71
CA LEU A 358 2.98 -16.91 -20.14
C LEU A 358 3.93 -17.81 -19.34
N ALA A 359 3.41 -18.80 -18.61
CA ALA A 359 4.23 -19.75 -17.86
C ALA A 359 5.17 -20.53 -18.79
N GLU A 360 4.70 -20.92 -19.98
CA GLU A 360 5.55 -21.55 -21.01
C GLU A 360 6.67 -20.61 -21.45
N VAL A 361 6.33 -19.40 -21.88
CA VAL A 361 7.31 -18.40 -22.34
C VAL A 361 8.36 -18.09 -21.27
N ASN A 362 7.93 -17.85 -20.03
CA ASN A 362 8.85 -17.58 -18.94
C ASN A 362 9.70 -18.80 -18.58
N ARG A 363 9.14 -20.02 -18.60
CA ARG A 363 9.91 -21.25 -18.36
C ARG A 363 11.00 -21.46 -19.41
N GLU A 364 10.68 -21.23 -20.68
CA GLU A 364 11.66 -21.31 -21.77
C GLU A 364 12.75 -20.24 -21.61
N ASN A 365 12.35 -18.98 -21.36
CA ASN A 365 13.28 -17.85 -21.34
C ASN A 365 14.09 -17.73 -20.04
N LEU A 366 13.60 -18.26 -18.91
CA LEU A 366 14.17 -18.11 -17.58
C LEU A 366 14.55 -19.45 -16.95
N GLY A 367 14.52 -20.55 -17.72
CA GLY A 367 14.86 -21.90 -17.26
C GLY A 367 16.30 -22.07 -16.76
N GLU A 368 17.21 -21.11 -17.03
CA GLU A 368 18.54 -21.10 -16.42
C GLU A 368 18.52 -20.74 -14.92
N TYR A 369 17.46 -20.08 -14.44
CA TYR A 369 17.37 -19.57 -13.06
C TYR A 369 16.58 -20.49 -12.12
N ALA A 370 15.77 -21.41 -12.65
CA ALA A 370 14.96 -22.33 -11.85
C ALA A 370 14.59 -23.61 -12.60
N ALA A 371 14.34 -24.68 -11.84
CA ALA A 371 13.94 -25.96 -12.40
C ALA A 371 12.56 -25.85 -13.10
N PRO A 372 12.34 -26.52 -14.25
CA PRO A 372 11.11 -26.38 -15.03
C PRO A 372 9.81 -26.64 -14.25
N HIS A 373 9.82 -27.58 -13.31
CA HIS A 373 8.64 -27.93 -12.51
C HIS A 373 8.18 -26.82 -11.55
N LYS A 374 9.01 -25.81 -11.28
CA LYS A 374 8.66 -24.67 -10.44
C LYS A 374 7.75 -23.67 -11.16
N PHE A 375 7.79 -23.65 -12.50
CA PHE A 375 6.98 -22.74 -13.30
C PHE A 375 5.54 -23.26 -13.41
N THR A 376 4.60 -22.48 -12.90
CA THR A 376 3.16 -22.77 -12.90
C THR A 376 2.37 -21.52 -13.27
N TYR A 377 1.04 -21.56 -13.20
CA TYR A 377 0.19 -20.42 -13.51
C TYR A 377 -1.03 -20.29 -12.60
N ALA A 378 -1.48 -19.04 -12.43
CA ALA A 378 -2.76 -18.71 -11.82
C ALA A 378 -3.27 -17.38 -12.44
N PRO A 379 -4.45 -17.37 -13.07
CA PRO A 379 -5.00 -16.13 -13.62
C PRO A 379 -5.42 -15.16 -12.51
N ASN A 380 -5.32 -13.86 -12.79
CA ASN A 380 -5.83 -12.82 -11.90
C ASN A 380 -7.37 -12.83 -11.87
N THR A 381 -7.94 -12.52 -10.70
CA THR A 381 -9.38 -12.26 -10.52
C THR A 381 -9.77 -10.88 -11.05
N ILE A 382 -11.08 -10.65 -11.18
CA ILE A 382 -11.66 -9.41 -11.67
C ILE A 382 -12.80 -8.91 -10.78
N ASN A 383 -12.87 -7.61 -10.53
CA ASN A 383 -13.97 -7.02 -9.76
C ASN A 383 -15.11 -6.57 -10.69
N ALA A 384 -16.04 -7.47 -10.97
CA ALA A 384 -17.16 -7.18 -11.87
C ALA A 384 -18.11 -6.11 -11.34
N GLU A 385 -18.35 -6.06 -10.04
CA GLU A 385 -19.24 -5.07 -9.44
C GLU A 385 -18.66 -3.66 -9.51
N GLN A 386 -17.36 -3.48 -9.25
CA GLN A 386 -16.69 -2.20 -9.43
C GLN A 386 -16.71 -1.77 -10.91
N ILE A 387 -16.43 -2.68 -11.84
CA ILE A 387 -16.46 -2.38 -13.28
C ILE A 387 -17.86 -1.96 -13.71
N LYS A 388 -18.89 -2.74 -13.34
CA LYS A 388 -20.30 -2.39 -13.62
C LYS A 388 -20.66 -1.06 -12.99
N ARG A 389 -20.29 -0.79 -11.74
CA ARG A 389 -20.54 0.52 -11.07
C ARG A 389 -19.85 1.67 -11.76
N ALA A 390 -18.61 1.49 -12.23
CA ALA A 390 -17.87 2.55 -12.93
C ALA A 390 -18.36 2.77 -14.37
N ALA A 391 -18.75 1.71 -15.07
CA ALA A 391 -19.42 1.76 -16.37
C ALA A 391 -20.81 2.42 -16.27
N SER A 392 -21.53 2.08 -15.20
CA SER A 392 -22.80 2.66 -14.83
C SER A 392 -22.64 3.93 -14.01
N GLY A 393 -21.45 4.51 -13.84
CA GLY A 393 -21.29 5.84 -13.23
C GLY A 393 -22.04 6.92 -14.01
N GLY A 394 -22.42 6.64 -15.26
CA GLY A 394 -23.40 7.41 -16.04
C GLY A 394 -24.84 6.86 -16.07
N ARG A 395 -25.15 5.71 -15.44
CA ARG A 395 -26.47 5.04 -15.43
C ARG A 395 -27.05 4.73 -14.03
N THR A 396 -26.26 4.63 -12.97
CA THR A 396 -26.68 4.28 -11.59
C THR A 396 -27.02 5.53 -10.77
N LEU A 397 -27.23 6.63 -11.47
CA LEU A 397 -28.11 7.72 -11.05
C LEU A 397 -29.44 7.67 -11.83
N ALA A 398 -29.84 6.49 -12.32
CA ALA A 398 -31.05 6.27 -13.12
C ALA A 398 -31.62 4.84 -12.97
N ALA A 399 -31.66 4.28 -11.76
CA ALA A 399 -32.32 3.00 -11.52
C ALA A 399 -33.77 3.19 -11.04
N HIS A 400 -34.73 3.14 -11.97
CA HIS A 400 -36.07 2.58 -11.71
C HIS A 400 -36.24 1.33 -12.59
N PRO A 401 -36.87 0.24 -12.08
CA PRO A 401 -36.86 -1.05 -12.75
C PRO A 401 -38.07 -1.16 -13.66
N ASP A 402 -37.97 -0.65 -14.89
CA ASP A 402 -38.66 -1.25 -16.04
C ASP A 402 -38.13 -0.67 -17.36
N ARG A 403 -38.07 -1.52 -18.38
CA ARG A 403 -37.87 -1.25 -19.82
C ARG A 403 -36.46 -1.34 -20.44
N ARG A 404 -36.48 -2.18 -21.48
CA ARG A 404 -35.55 -2.35 -22.62
C ARG A 404 -35.38 -1.08 -23.50
N THR A 405 -35.21 0.08 -22.90
CA THR A 405 -34.93 1.33 -23.63
C THR A 405 -33.76 2.02 -22.98
N LYS A 406 -32.61 2.03 -23.68
CA LYS A 406 -31.43 2.82 -23.30
C LYS A 406 -31.86 4.28 -23.08
N PRO A 407 -31.74 4.87 -21.88
CA PRO A 407 -31.81 6.31 -21.72
C PRO A 407 -30.59 6.89 -22.42
N ASN A 408 -30.82 7.77 -23.39
CA ASN A 408 -29.79 8.51 -24.09
C ASN A 408 -29.98 9.98 -23.70
N PRO A 409 -29.31 10.50 -22.66
CA PRO A 409 -29.32 11.94 -22.42
C PRO A 409 -28.72 12.60 -23.67
N ALA A 410 -29.48 13.51 -24.28
CA ALA A 410 -29.16 14.04 -25.59
C ALA A 410 -27.94 15.00 -25.54
N ASN A 411 -27.56 15.45 -24.35
CA ASN A 411 -26.38 16.29 -24.11
C ASN A 411 -25.96 16.30 -22.62
N LEU A 412 -24.75 16.80 -22.37
CA LEU A 412 -24.14 16.95 -21.04
C LEU A 412 -25.02 17.70 -20.02
N ALA A 413 -25.82 18.69 -20.45
CA ALA A 413 -26.62 19.49 -19.53
C ALA A 413 -27.74 18.67 -18.89
N GLU A 414 -28.42 17.82 -19.66
CA GLU A 414 -29.47 16.93 -19.13
C GLU A 414 -28.91 15.91 -18.12
N SER A 415 -27.73 15.35 -18.39
CA SER A 415 -27.07 14.44 -17.44
C SER A 415 -26.72 15.14 -16.13
N VAL A 416 -26.22 16.37 -16.19
CA VAL A 416 -25.86 17.17 -15.00
C VAL A 416 -27.09 17.54 -14.19
N ASP A 417 -28.16 17.96 -14.85
CA ASP A 417 -29.42 18.32 -14.17
C ASP A 417 -30.03 17.11 -13.47
N GLN A 418 -30.00 15.92 -14.09
CA GLN A 418 -30.51 14.70 -13.47
C GLN A 418 -29.68 14.27 -12.24
N LEU A 419 -28.34 14.28 -12.36
CA LEU A 419 -27.42 13.98 -11.25
C LEU A 419 -27.63 14.93 -10.06
N PHE A 420 -27.73 16.23 -10.35
CA PHE A 420 -27.93 17.28 -9.33
C PHE A 420 -29.24 17.09 -8.57
N ASN A 421 -30.33 16.79 -9.28
CA ASN A 421 -31.65 16.65 -8.70
C ASN A 421 -31.81 15.39 -7.82
N GLU A 422 -31.07 14.33 -8.09
CA GLU A 422 -31.27 13.03 -7.42
C GLU A 422 -30.24 12.76 -6.29
N TYR A 423 -29.01 13.29 -6.39
CA TYR A 423 -27.91 12.95 -5.45
C TYR A 423 -27.14 14.14 -4.87
N GLY A 424 -27.49 15.37 -5.28
CA GLY A 424 -26.89 16.60 -4.75
C GLY A 424 -25.50 16.91 -5.34
N VAL A 425 -24.92 18.01 -4.85
CA VAL A 425 -23.73 18.67 -5.43
C VAL A 425 -22.46 17.81 -5.37
N ASP A 426 -22.28 17.05 -4.28
CA ASP A 426 -21.06 16.28 -4.05
C ASP A 426 -20.93 15.11 -5.05
N ALA A 427 -22.03 14.39 -5.30
CA ALA A 427 -22.08 13.32 -6.30
C ALA A 427 -21.83 13.84 -7.73
N VAL A 428 -22.36 15.02 -8.06
CA VAL A 428 -22.08 15.69 -9.34
C VAL A 428 -20.61 16.01 -9.48
N SER A 429 -19.97 16.54 -8.42
CA SER A 429 -18.55 16.92 -8.46
C SER A 429 -17.61 15.72 -8.70
N GLU A 430 -17.98 14.52 -8.26
CA GLU A 430 -17.18 13.32 -8.45
C GLU A 430 -17.29 12.75 -9.87
N VAL A 431 -18.49 12.78 -10.47
CA VAL A 431 -18.78 12.12 -11.76
C VAL A 431 -18.61 13.06 -12.96
N LEU A 432 -18.82 14.36 -12.78
CA LEU A 432 -18.78 15.36 -13.85
C LEU A 432 -17.49 15.35 -14.68
N PRO A 433 -16.27 15.24 -14.09
CA PRO A 433 -15.03 15.22 -14.88
C PRO A 433 -14.99 14.08 -15.88
N ASP A 434 -15.48 12.90 -15.50
CA ASP A 434 -15.49 11.70 -16.33
C ASP A 434 -16.53 11.83 -17.46
N VAL A 435 -17.72 12.38 -17.18
CA VAL A 435 -18.77 12.62 -18.19
C VAL A 435 -18.31 13.68 -19.20
N VAL A 436 -17.68 14.76 -18.74
CA VAL A 436 -17.10 15.79 -19.61
C VAL A 436 -16.00 15.20 -20.50
N ALA A 437 -15.14 14.34 -19.95
CA ALA A 437 -14.13 13.64 -20.74
C ALA A 437 -14.78 12.71 -21.78
N LEU A 438 -15.82 11.97 -21.40
CA LEU A 438 -16.59 11.12 -22.30
C LEU A 438 -17.12 11.91 -23.50
N GLU A 439 -17.82 13.01 -23.26
CA GLU A 439 -18.46 13.80 -24.32
C GLU A 439 -17.43 14.52 -25.19
N ARG A 440 -16.30 14.94 -24.60
CA ARG A 440 -15.19 15.53 -25.35
C ARG A 440 -14.54 14.55 -26.32
N TRP A 441 -14.26 13.33 -25.87
CA TRP A 441 -13.43 12.38 -26.61
C TRP A 441 -14.24 11.34 -27.40
N MET A 442 -15.51 11.16 -27.06
CA MET A 442 -16.39 10.23 -27.76
C MET A 442 -17.82 10.80 -27.74
N PRO A 443 -18.12 11.92 -28.40
CA PRO A 443 -19.46 12.52 -28.40
C PRO A 443 -20.51 11.54 -28.92
N SER A 444 -21.78 11.70 -28.53
CA SER A 444 -22.86 10.89 -29.12
C SER A 444 -22.95 11.11 -30.64
N ALA A 445 -23.02 10.01 -31.40
CA ALA A 445 -23.06 10.05 -32.86
C ALA A 445 -24.06 9.00 -33.37
N PRO A 446 -25.38 9.33 -33.41
CA PRO A 446 -26.41 8.40 -33.87
C PRO A 446 -26.12 7.87 -35.27
N GLY A 447 -26.24 6.55 -35.46
CA GLY A 447 -25.99 5.89 -36.74
C GLY A 447 -24.52 5.60 -37.03
N VAL A 448 -23.58 6.05 -36.19
CA VAL A 448 -22.15 5.75 -36.33
C VAL A 448 -21.78 4.61 -35.38
N THR A 449 -21.17 3.55 -35.92
CA THR A 449 -20.66 2.43 -35.12
C THR A 449 -19.30 2.78 -34.51
N THR A 450 -19.15 2.55 -33.21
CA THR A 450 -17.96 2.94 -32.43
C THR A 450 -17.16 1.71 -32.00
N PHE A 451 -15.97 1.55 -32.56
CA PHE A 451 -14.97 0.63 -32.04
C PHE A 451 -14.15 1.32 -30.94
N VAL A 452 -13.79 0.57 -29.90
CA VAL A 452 -12.94 1.08 -28.82
C VAL A 452 -11.82 0.09 -28.48
N THR A 453 -10.68 0.63 -28.08
CA THR A 453 -9.59 -0.15 -27.50
C THR A 453 -9.00 0.60 -26.32
N ALA A 454 -8.41 -0.12 -25.36
CA ALA A 454 -7.80 0.48 -24.19
C ALA A 454 -6.48 -0.21 -23.81
N GLY A 455 -5.43 0.58 -23.61
CA GLY A 455 -4.14 0.06 -23.20
C GLY A 455 -3.00 1.05 -23.34
N ARG A 456 -1.81 0.65 -22.87
CA ARG A 456 -0.59 1.44 -23.07
C ARG A 456 -0.25 1.52 -24.56
N LEU A 457 0.08 2.70 -25.08
CA LEU A 457 0.50 2.87 -26.48
C LEU A 457 1.96 2.43 -26.67
N SER A 458 2.20 1.12 -26.61
CA SER A 458 3.51 0.47 -26.66
C SER A 458 3.58 -0.59 -27.78
N PRO A 459 4.81 -1.00 -28.19
CA PRO A 459 4.99 -1.92 -29.32
C PRO A 459 4.19 -3.21 -29.22
N GLU A 460 4.15 -3.82 -28.03
CA GLU A 460 3.47 -5.09 -27.77
C GLU A 460 1.94 -5.04 -27.94
N LYS A 461 1.30 -3.87 -27.80
CA LYS A 461 -0.14 -3.70 -28.03
C LYS A 461 -0.51 -3.52 -29.51
N ASN A 462 0.48 -3.15 -30.33
CA ASN A 462 0.39 -3.00 -31.78
C ASN A 462 -0.87 -2.25 -32.28
N HIS A 463 -1.17 -1.10 -31.67
CA HIS A 463 -2.28 -0.24 -32.09
C HIS A 463 -2.15 0.24 -33.55
N GLN A 464 -0.94 0.20 -34.12
CA GLN A 464 -0.73 0.52 -35.53
C GLN A 464 -1.46 -0.48 -36.44
N ARG A 465 -1.46 -1.78 -36.11
CA ARG A 465 -2.26 -2.80 -36.80
C ARG A 465 -3.74 -2.45 -36.79
N LEU A 466 -4.25 -1.99 -35.66
CA LEU A 466 -5.66 -1.58 -35.52
C LEU A 466 -5.99 -0.37 -36.38
N VAL A 467 -5.14 0.66 -36.39
CA VAL A 467 -5.33 1.84 -37.25
C VAL A 467 -5.37 1.43 -38.72
N ASP A 468 -4.43 0.59 -39.16
CA ASP A 468 -4.36 0.13 -40.55
C ASP A 468 -5.58 -0.74 -40.93
N ALA A 469 -6.04 -1.61 -40.04
CA ALA A 469 -7.22 -2.44 -40.26
C ALA A 469 -8.50 -1.61 -40.31
N PHE A 470 -8.64 -0.67 -39.37
CA PHE A 470 -9.78 0.26 -39.34
C PHE A 470 -9.82 1.12 -40.59
N ALA A 471 -8.67 1.56 -41.13
CA ALA A 471 -8.62 2.34 -42.37
C ALA A 471 -9.26 1.60 -43.55
N GLN A 472 -9.02 0.29 -43.69
CA GLN A 472 -9.66 -0.52 -44.73
C GLN A 472 -11.19 -0.55 -44.55
N VAL A 473 -11.65 -0.81 -43.33
CA VAL A 473 -13.08 -0.96 -43.03
C VAL A 473 -13.83 0.37 -43.14
N HIS A 474 -13.21 1.47 -42.71
CA HIS A 474 -13.83 2.80 -42.77
C HIS A 474 -14.04 3.28 -44.22
N GLN A 475 -13.16 2.88 -45.15
CA GLN A 475 -13.35 3.17 -46.58
C GLN A 475 -14.60 2.48 -47.15
N GLU A 476 -14.93 1.28 -46.67
CA GLU A 476 -16.11 0.52 -47.09
C GLU A 476 -17.37 0.95 -46.32
N ARG A 477 -17.20 1.33 -45.04
CA ARG A 477 -18.28 1.65 -44.09
C ARG A 477 -17.95 2.97 -43.38
N PRO A 478 -18.21 4.13 -44.02
CA PRO A 478 -17.81 5.44 -43.49
C PRO A 478 -18.57 5.83 -42.20
N ASP A 479 -19.69 5.18 -41.90
CA ASP A 479 -20.44 5.36 -40.64
C ASP A 479 -19.80 4.58 -39.48
N THR A 480 -18.48 4.67 -39.35
CA THR A 480 -17.69 4.01 -38.31
C THR A 480 -16.67 4.97 -37.70
N ARG A 481 -16.34 4.77 -36.42
CA ARG A 481 -15.26 5.48 -35.74
C ARG A 481 -14.49 4.55 -34.81
N LEU A 482 -13.26 4.94 -34.48
CA LEU A 482 -12.38 4.23 -33.55
C LEU A 482 -11.92 5.16 -32.43
N VAL A 483 -12.05 4.72 -31.20
CA VAL A 483 -11.56 5.43 -30.02
C VAL A 483 -10.46 4.61 -29.35
N ILE A 484 -9.28 5.21 -29.17
CA ILE A 484 -8.11 4.58 -28.56
C ILE A 484 -7.86 5.25 -27.20
N LEU A 485 -8.08 4.49 -26.12
CA LEU A 485 -7.85 4.92 -24.74
C LEU A 485 -6.45 4.52 -24.28
N GLY A 486 -5.78 5.44 -23.59
CA GLY A 486 -4.46 5.23 -23.00
C GLY A 486 -3.39 6.14 -23.60
N SER A 487 -2.19 6.01 -23.06
CA SER A 487 -1.02 6.81 -23.44
C SER A 487 0.24 5.95 -23.50
N GLY A 488 1.26 6.43 -24.19
CA GLY A 488 2.52 5.68 -24.27
C GLY A 488 3.53 6.23 -25.28
N PRO A 489 4.70 5.58 -25.38
CA PRO A 489 5.79 6.03 -26.24
C PRO A 489 5.42 6.10 -27.74
N LEU A 490 4.39 5.36 -28.18
CA LEU A 490 3.97 5.35 -29.58
C LEU A 490 2.91 6.40 -29.94
N THR A 491 2.48 7.25 -28.99
CA THR A 491 1.42 8.25 -29.23
C THR A 491 1.67 9.09 -30.49
N GLY A 492 2.87 9.66 -30.64
CA GLY A 492 3.21 10.49 -31.79
C GLY A 492 3.27 9.72 -33.11
N LYS A 493 3.77 8.47 -33.09
CA LYS A 493 3.82 7.61 -34.28
C LYS A 493 2.41 7.23 -34.74
N LEU A 494 1.51 6.93 -33.80
CA LEU A 494 0.11 6.61 -34.10
C LEU A 494 -0.62 7.83 -34.68
N ALA A 495 -0.41 9.02 -34.11
CA ALA A 495 -0.99 10.25 -34.67
C ALA A 495 -0.55 10.50 -36.12
N GLY A 496 0.74 10.31 -36.42
CA GLY A 496 1.25 10.40 -37.80
C GLY A 496 0.60 9.37 -38.73
N ARG A 497 0.47 8.12 -38.28
CA ARG A 497 -0.17 7.05 -39.06
C ARG A 497 -1.66 7.31 -39.34
N ILE A 498 -2.37 7.89 -38.38
CA ILE A 498 -3.78 8.30 -38.56
C ILE A 498 -3.89 9.38 -39.64
N ALA A 499 -2.99 10.36 -39.64
CA ALA A 499 -2.94 11.43 -40.63
C ALA A 499 -2.55 10.92 -42.03
N GLU A 500 -1.64 9.94 -42.13
CA GLU A 500 -1.31 9.28 -43.40
C GLU A 500 -2.54 8.66 -44.09
N HIS A 501 -3.50 8.14 -43.30
CA HIS A 501 -4.76 7.59 -43.81
C HIS A 501 -5.87 8.64 -43.96
N GLY A 502 -5.68 9.88 -43.52
CA GLY A 502 -6.69 10.94 -43.53
C GLY A 502 -7.87 10.68 -42.58
N LEU A 503 -7.63 9.99 -41.46
CA LEU A 503 -8.66 9.51 -40.53
C LEU A 503 -8.76 10.32 -39.23
N GLU A 504 -8.23 11.54 -39.18
CA GLU A 504 -8.20 12.38 -37.96
C GLU A 504 -9.61 12.72 -37.43
N ARG A 505 -10.64 12.60 -38.27
CA ARG A 505 -12.04 12.79 -37.89
C ARG A 505 -12.74 11.51 -37.43
N SER A 506 -12.19 10.35 -37.75
CA SER A 506 -12.80 9.05 -37.51
C SER A 506 -12.05 8.23 -36.45
N ILE A 507 -10.79 8.58 -36.16
CA ILE A 507 -9.98 7.96 -35.10
C ILE A 507 -9.65 8.99 -34.02
N THR A 508 -10.04 8.72 -32.78
CA THR A 508 -9.73 9.57 -31.63
C THR A 508 -8.69 8.93 -30.71
N LEU A 509 -7.59 9.64 -30.47
CA LEU A 509 -6.63 9.32 -29.40
C LEU A 509 -7.06 10.03 -28.12
N ALA A 510 -7.78 9.35 -27.24
CA ALA A 510 -8.37 9.97 -26.05
C ALA A 510 -7.37 10.19 -24.90
N GLY A 511 -6.18 9.60 -24.96
CA GLY A 511 -5.23 9.65 -23.86
C GLY A 511 -5.66 8.77 -22.67
N GLN A 512 -4.92 8.87 -21.56
CA GLN A 512 -5.24 8.13 -20.33
C GLN A 512 -6.54 8.66 -19.71
N GLN A 513 -7.51 7.78 -19.49
CA GLN A 513 -8.77 8.09 -18.81
C GLN A 513 -8.75 7.60 -17.36
N SER A 514 -9.35 8.37 -16.44
CA SER A 514 -9.63 7.99 -15.05
C SER A 514 -10.62 6.84 -14.98
N ASN A 515 -11.70 6.94 -15.75
CA ASN A 515 -12.75 5.94 -15.87
C ASN A 515 -12.89 5.47 -17.33
N PRO A 516 -12.13 4.44 -17.75
CA PRO A 516 -12.25 3.89 -19.10
C PRO A 516 -13.57 3.16 -19.33
N TYR A 517 -14.26 2.72 -18.27
CA TYR A 517 -15.46 1.87 -18.38
C TYR A 517 -16.66 2.62 -18.97
N LEU A 518 -16.76 3.94 -18.78
CA LEU A 518 -17.76 4.78 -19.46
C LEU A 518 -17.58 4.79 -20.98
N PHE A 519 -16.34 4.69 -21.46
CA PHE A 519 -16.05 4.60 -22.88
C PHE A 519 -16.38 3.22 -23.43
N LEU A 520 -16.10 2.17 -22.66
CA LEU A 520 -16.51 0.81 -23.02
C LEU A 520 -18.03 0.69 -23.08
N ASP A 521 -18.76 1.25 -22.11
CA ASP A 521 -20.23 1.17 -22.03
C ASP A 521 -20.96 1.86 -23.20
N ARG A 522 -20.34 2.89 -23.78
CA ARG A 522 -20.91 3.65 -24.89
C ARG A 522 -20.36 3.26 -26.27
N ALA A 523 -19.35 2.41 -26.32
CA ALA A 523 -18.88 1.83 -27.57
C ALA A 523 -19.80 0.68 -28.03
N ASP A 524 -19.62 0.24 -29.28
CA ASP A 524 -20.38 -0.86 -29.87
C ASP A 524 -19.55 -2.16 -29.94
N CYS A 525 -18.23 -2.06 -30.05
CA CYS A 525 -17.33 -3.23 -30.04
C CYS A 525 -15.95 -2.89 -29.45
N PHE A 526 -15.44 -3.80 -28.61
CA PHE A 526 -14.06 -3.74 -28.12
C PHE A 526 -13.13 -4.48 -29.07
N VAL A 527 -11.98 -3.86 -29.38
CA VAL A 527 -11.00 -4.43 -30.29
C VAL A 527 -9.63 -4.48 -29.63
N LEU A 528 -9.02 -5.67 -29.56
CA LEU A 528 -7.65 -5.86 -29.07
C LEU A 528 -6.72 -6.29 -30.21
N SER A 529 -5.65 -5.52 -30.43
CA SER A 529 -4.70 -5.73 -31.54
C SER A 529 -3.35 -6.31 -31.10
N SER A 530 -3.22 -6.70 -29.83
CA SER A 530 -1.94 -7.04 -29.19
C SER A 530 -1.16 -8.15 -29.93
N ASP A 531 0.16 -8.04 -29.85
CA ASP A 531 1.08 -9.10 -30.24
C ASP A 531 1.27 -10.14 -29.15
N TYR A 532 1.26 -9.69 -27.90
CA TYR A 532 1.39 -10.52 -26.72
C TYR A 532 0.82 -9.80 -25.49
N GLU A 533 0.32 -10.58 -24.52
CA GLU A 533 -0.15 -10.12 -23.21
C GLU A 533 0.16 -11.19 -22.16
N GLY A 534 0.48 -10.80 -20.92
CA GLY A 534 0.54 -11.76 -19.82
C GLY A 534 -0.85 -12.36 -19.55
N GLN A 535 -1.80 -11.49 -19.26
CA GLN A 535 -3.22 -11.79 -19.19
C GLN A 535 -4.00 -10.56 -19.70
N PRO A 536 -4.87 -10.69 -20.72
CA PRO A 536 -5.56 -9.54 -21.30
C PRO A 536 -6.78 -9.14 -20.44
N MET A 537 -6.52 -8.53 -19.28
CA MET A 537 -7.58 -8.10 -18.35
C MET A 537 -8.65 -7.22 -19.00
N VAL A 538 -8.27 -6.36 -19.93
CA VAL A 538 -9.18 -5.47 -20.65
C VAL A 538 -10.23 -6.21 -21.49
N ILE A 539 -9.96 -7.44 -21.93
CA ILE A 539 -10.98 -8.29 -22.57
C ILE A 539 -12.06 -8.64 -21.54
N LEU A 540 -11.66 -9.09 -20.35
CA LEU A 540 -12.60 -9.44 -19.28
C LEU A 540 -13.41 -8.22 -18.84
N GLU A 541 -12.77 -7.05 -18.75
CA GLU A 541 -13.43 -5.78 -18.48
C GLU A 541 -14.50 -5.44 -19.52
N ALA A 542 -14.19 -5.58 -20.82
CA ALA A 542 -15.14 -5.36 -21.91
C ALA A 542 -16.31 -6.37 -21.88
N LEU A 543 -16.03 -7.64 -21.61
CA LEU A 543 -17.03 -8.69 -21.47
C LEU A 543 -17.99 -8.42 -20.30
N ILE A 544 -17.49 -7.92 -19.16
CA ILE A 544 -18.32 -7.54 -18.00
C ILE A 544 -19.25 -6.37 -18.32
N VAL A 545 -18.79 -5.42 -19.14
CA VAL A 545 -19.62 -4.31 -19.62
C VAL A 545 -20.65 -4.79 -20.67
N GLY A 546 -20.52 -6.02 -21.17
CA GLY A 546 -21.42 -6.62 -22.16
C GLY A 546 -21.08 -6.22 -23.60
N LEU A 547 -19.83 -5.83 -23.86
CA LEU A 547 -19.37 -5.37 -25.16
C LEU A 547 -18.88 -6.56 -26.02
N PRO A 548 -19.34 -6.72 -27.27
CA PRO A 548 -18.78 -7.70 -28.20
C PRO A 548 -17.27 -7.47 -28.40
N VAL A 549 -16.48 -8.54 -28.37
CA VAL A 549 -15.01 -8.46 -28.43
C VAL A 549 -14.46 -9.08 -29.71
N VAL A 550 -13.59 -8.35 -30.39
CA VAL A 550 -12.71 -8.85 -31.46
C VAL A 550 -11.26 -8.75 -30.98
N SER A 551 -10.52 -9.86 -31.02
CA SER A 551 -9.10 -9.86 -30.62
C SER A 551 -8.23 -10.61 -31.63
N THR A 552 -6.99 -10.15 -31.82
CA THR A 552 -5.96 -10.93 -32.50
C THR A 552 -5.61 -12.20 -31.72
N ARG A 553 -5.13 -13.23 -32.44
CA ARG A 553 -4.65 -14.49 -31.88
C ARG A 553 -3.22 -14.35 -31.32
N PHE A 554 -3.08 -14.43 -30.01
CA PHE A 554 -1.81 -14.54 -29.27
C PHE A 554 -1.93 -15.56 -28.13
N GLY A 555 -0.82 -15.96 -27.51
CA GLY A 555 -0.75 -17.15 -26.64
C GLY A 555 -1.78 -17.18 -25.50
N SER A 556 -1.96 -16.08 -24.78
CA SER A 556 -2.82 -16.02 -23.58
C SER A 556 -4.28 -15.62 -23.86
N VAL A 557 -4.66 -15.32 -25.11
CA VAL A 557 -5.98 -14.75 -25.45
C VAL A 557 -7.13 -15.68 -25.06
N SER A 558 -6.95 -16.99 -25.27
CA SER A 558 -7.98 -18.01 -24.99
C SER A 558 -8.30 -18.16 -23.50
N GLY A 559 -7.43 -17.67 -22.62
CA GLY A 559 -7.69 -17.63 -21.17
C GLY A 559 -8.68 -16.54 -20.76
N ALA A 560 -8.95 -15.57 -21.64
CA ALA A 560 -9.88 -14.47 -21.38
C ALA A 560 -11.05 -14.39 -22.37
N LEU A 561 -10.87 -14.87 -23.60
CA LEU A 561 -11.90 -14.87 -24.64
C LEU A 561 -12.14 -16.28 -25.15
N SER A 562 -13.33 -16.83 -24.90
CA SER A 562 -13.73 -18.09 -25.53
C SER A 562 -14.35 -17.83 -26.91
N PRO A 563 -14.42 -18.84 -27.80
CA PRO A 563 -15.11 -18.72 -29.09
C PRO A 563 -16.59 -18.35 -29.00
N ASP A 564 -17.23 -18.56 -27.84
CA ASP A 564 -18.64 -18.21 -27.62
C ASP A 564 -18.82 -16.78 -27.09
N ASP A 565 -17.75 -16.15 -26.59
CA ASP A 565 -17.75 -14.82 -25.97
C ASP A 565 -17.35 -13.69 -26.93
N GLY A 566 -16.71 -14.04 -28.05
CA GLY A 566 -16.26 -13.09 -29.06
C GLY A 566 -15.45 -13.76 -30.16
N LEU A 567 -14.75 -12.95 -30.96
CA LEU A 567 -14.08 -13.41 -32.17
C LEU A 567 -12.55 -13.26 -32.07
N ILE A 568 -11.84 -14.38 -32.26
CA ILE A 568 -10.38 -14.42 -32.31
C ILE A 568 -9.90 -14.56 -33.76
N VAL A 569 -9.25 -13.53 -34.26
CA VAL A 569 -8.81 -13.42 -35.67
C VAL A 569 -7.30 -13.59 -35.84
N PRO A 570 -6.81 -13.89 -37.06
CA PRO A 570 -5.37 -13.91 -37.34
C PRO A 570 -4.69 -12.60 -36.95
N ARG A 571 -3.43 -12.69 -36.50
CA ARG A 571 -2.62 -11.56 -36.04
C ARG A 571 -2.03 -10.76 -37.21
N SER A 572 -2.89 -10.25 -38.08
CA SER A 572 -2.55 -9.44 -39.26
C SER A 572 -3.50 -8.25 -39.38
N VAL A 573 -3.16 -7.30 -40.25
CA VAL A 573 -4.05 -6.18 -40.59
C VAL A 573 -5.36 -6.70 -41.19
N ASP A 574 -5.26 -7.58 -42.19
CA ASP A 574 -6.43 -8.13 -42.88
C ASP A 574 -7.30 -8.98 -41.96
N GLY A 575 -6.70 -9.81 -41.10
CA GLY A 575 -7.45 -10.62 -40.13
C GLY A 575 -8.21 -9.75 -39.14
N LEU A 576 -7.62 -8.64 -38.69
CA LEU A 576 -8.30 -7.69 -37.82
C LEU A 576 -9.40 -6.93 -38.56
N ALA A 577 -9.18 -6.53 -39.81
CA ALA A 577 -10.20 -5.90 -40.65
C ALA A 577 -11.39 -6.84 -40.89
N ASP A 578 -11.16 -8.12 -41.15
CA ASP A 578 -12.21 -9.13 -41.26
C ASP A 578 -13.00 -9.30 -39.98
N GLY A 579 -12.34 -9.22 -38.82
CA GLY A 579 -13.02 -9.22 -37.53
C GLY A 579 -13.93 -8.00 -37.31
N LEU A 580 -13.47 -6.81 -37.72
CA LEU A 580 -14.29 -5.60 -37.68
C LEU A 580 -15.49 -5.70 -38.64
N ARG A 581 -15.32 -6.25 -39.85
CA ARG A 581 -16.42 -6.51 -40.80
C ARG A 581 -17.41 -7.50 -40.22
N ALA A 582 -16.93 -8.61 -39.66
CA ALA A 582 -17.77 -9.60 -39.00
C ALA A 582 -18.63 -8.98 -37.88
N PHE A 583 -18.08 -8.03 -37.12
CA PHE A 583 -18.87 -7.27 -36.15
C PHE A 583 -19.98 -6.46 -36.81
N LEU A 584 -19.64 -5.67 -37.85
CA LEU A 584 -20.60 -4.86 -38.59
C LEU A 584 -21.70 -5.68 -39.28
N ASP A 585 -21.43 -6.94 -39.56
CA ASP A 585 -22.36 -7.90 -40.15
C ASP A 585 -23.13 -8.73 -39.10
N GLY A 586 -22.94 -8.45 -37.80
CA GLY A 586 -23.63 -9.12 -36.70
C GLY A 586 -23.17 -10.55 -36.44
N GLN A 587 -21.94 -10.89 -36.84
CA GLN A 587 -21.37 -12.24 -36.76
C GLN A 587 -20.46 -12.48 -35.55
N VAL A 588 -20.24 -11.46 -34.72
CA VAL A 588 -19.42 -11.59 -33.51
C VAL A 588 -20.30 -12.09 -32.36
N PRO A 589 -19.96 -13.24 -31.75
CA PRO A 589 -20.68 -13.75 -30.58
C PRO A 589 -20.62 -12.75 -29.41
N SER A 590 -21.71 -12.68 -28.66
CA SER A 590 -21.79 -11.88 -27.44
C SER A 590 -22.73 -12.57 -26.47
N ARG A 591 -22.16 -13.40 -25.59
CA ARG A 591 -22.89 -13.99 -24.47
C ARG A 591 -22.54 -13.25 -23.16
N PRO A 592 -23.45 -13.25 -22.17
CA PRO A 592 -23.14 -12.71 -20.86
C PRO A 592 -21.95 -13.43 -20.22
N PHE A 593 -20.98 -12.66 -19.72
CA PHE A 593 -19.81 -13.20 -19.05
C PHE A 593 -20.10 -13.49 -17.57
N ASP A 594 -19.84 -14.73 -17.15
CA ASP A 594 -19.98 -15.17 -15.76
C ASP A 594 -18.69 -14.89 -14.98
N ALA A 595 -18.63 -13.70 -14.39
CA ALA A 595 -17.47 -13.25 -13.62
C ALA A 595 -17.28 -14.04 -12.32
N ASP A 596 -18.36 -14.51 -11.69
CA ASP A 596 -18.29 -15.27 -10.43
C ASP A 596 -17.68 -16.65 -10.68
N ALA A 597 -18.15 -17.35 -11.72
CA ALA A 597 -17.54 -18.61 -12.14
C ALA A 597 -16.10 -18.44 -12.61
N TYR A 598 -15.77 -17.31 -13.26
CA TYR A 598 -14.40 -16.98 -13.59
C TYR A 598 -13.52 -16.81 -12.35
N ASN A 599 -13.94 -15.99 -11.39
CA ASN A 599 -13.19 -15.71 -10.16
C ASN A 599 -13.05 -16.96 -9.28
N ALA A 600 -14.09 -17.79 -9.18
CA ALA A 600 -14.01 -19.06 -8.46
C ALA A 600 -12.92 -19.97 -9.02
N ARG A 601 -12.83 -20.10 -10.36
CA ARG A 601 -11.75 -20.86 -11.02
C ARG A 601 -10.38 -20.22 -10.82
N ALA A 602 -10.30 -18.90 -10.91
CA ALA A 602 -9.04 -18.17 -10.71
C ALA A 602 -8.51 -18.35 -9.26
N MET A 603 -9.39 -18.28 -8.26
CA MET A 603 -9.03 -18.52 -6.86
C MET A 603 -8.62 -19.96 -6.59
N GLN A 604 -9.31 -20.96 -7.17
CA GLN A 604 -8.88 -22.35 -7.08
C GLN A 604 -7.47 -22.57 -7.64
N GLN A 605 -7.16 -21.90 -8.76
CA GLN A 605 -5.81 -21.96 -9.35
C GLN A 605 -4.79 -21.18 -8.51
N PHE A 606 -5.16 -20.05 -7.90
CA PHE A 606 -4.30 -19.34 -6.95
C PHE A 606 -3.89 -20.25 -5.78
N TYR A 607 -4.85 -20.89 -5.11
CA TYR A 607 -4.56 -21.80 -4.00
C TYR A 607 -3.70 -23.00 -4.43
N ARG A 608 -4.02 -23.60 -5.58
CA ARG A 608 -3.20 -24.69 -6.14
C ARG A 608 -1.77 -24.22 -6.47
N ALA A 609 -1.61 -23.04 -7.05
CA ALA A 609 -0.32 -22.52 -7.48
C ALA A 609 0.63 -22.22 -6.32
N ILE A 610 0.10 -21.88 -5.13
CA ILE A 610 0.91 -21.70 -3.92
C ILE A 610 1.09 -23.00 -3.12
N GLY A 611 0.53 -24.13 -3.57
CA GLY A 611 0.58 -25.39 -2.85
C GLY A 611 -0.37 -25.48 -1.65
N ALA A 612 -1.41 -24.65 -1.60
CA ALA A 612 -2.47 -24.72 -0.59
C ALA A 612 -3.58 -25.69 -1.04
N GLU A 613 -4.32 -26.26 -0.07
CA GLU A 613 -5.51 -27.06 -0.39
C GLU A 613 -6.63 -26.16 -0.93
N PRO A 614 -7.27 -26.49 -2.07
CA PRO A 614 -8.40 -25.73 -2.56
C PRO A 614 -9.53 -25.75 -1.53
N ALA A 615 -10.11 -24.60 -1.20
CA ALA A 615 -11.33 -24.55 -0.41
C ALA A 615 -12.42 -25.41 -1.08
N VAL A 616 -13.10 -26.25 -0.29
CA VAL A 616 -14.21 -27.08 -0.79
C VAL A 616 -15.34 -26.13 -1.17
N VAL A 617 -15.50 -25.88 -2.47
CA VAL A 617 -16.65 -25.12 -2.98
C VAL A 617 -17.89 -25.98 -2.75
N THR A 618 -18.65 -25.69 -1.70
CA THR A 618 -20.01 -26.19 -1.57
C THR A 618 -20.86 -25.40 -2.57
N SER A 619 -21.31 -26.09 -3.62
CA SER A 619 -22.28 -25.52 -4.54
C SER A 619 -23.59 -25.27 -3.78
N SER A 620 -23.94 -24.02 -3.52
CA SER A 620 -25.28 -23.62 -3.08
C SER A 620 -26.20 -23.45 -4.27
#